data_AF-N9NIS5-F1
#
_entry.id   AF-N9NIS5-F1
#
_cell.length_a   1.000
_cell.length_b   1.000
_cell.length_c   1.000
_cell.angle_alpha   90.00
_cell.angle_beta   90.00
_cell.angle_gamma   90.00
#
_symmetry.space_group_name_H-M   'P 1'
#
loop_
_entity.id
_entity.type
_entity.pdbx_description
1 polymer ?
#
loop_
_entity_poly.entity_id
_entity_poly.type
_entity_poly.pdbx_seq_one_letter_code
_entity_poly.pdbx_strand_id
1 'polypeptide(L)'
;MGKIQVYYFFVGECWPVIFLLFKISLLNNKNDKCMSKALITLGTKTSHGGMVTECEPSFLINGIAVHLNGMKHYCPKCQTMVAAIASDLSVTVKGRAVVIAGDKASCGATFLPMQHLTVSQK
;
A
#
# COMPACT_ATOMS: atom_id res chain seq x y z
N MET A 1 13.21 4.02 -26.48
CA MET A 1 14.34 4.08 -27.46
C MET A 1 15.59 3.76 -26.66
N GLY A 2 16.22 2.60 -26.68
CA GLY A 2 16.50 1.69 -27.78
C GLY A 2 17.99 1.34 -27.64
N LYS A 3 18.29 0.05 -27.43
CA LYS A 3 19.53 -0.67 -27.80
C LYS A 3 19.66 -1.92 -26.93
N ILE A 4 19.01 -2.99 -27.36
CA ILE A 4 19.35 -4.36 -26.94
C ILE A 4 20.44 -4.78 -27.93
N GLN A 5 21.69 -4.85 -27.47
CA GLN A 5 22.78 -5.43 -28.24
C GLN A 5 22.77 -6.93 -27.97
N VAL A 6 22.29 -7.72 -28.93
CA VAL A 6 22.37 -9.18 -28.91
C VAL A 6 23.73 -9.56 -29.47
N TYR A 7 24.70 -9.82 -28.58
CA TYR A 7 25.95 -10.45 -28.99
C TYR A 7 25.72 -11.96 -29.10
N TYR A 8 25.59 -12.45 -30.32
CA TYR A 8 25.74 -13.87 -30.63
C TYR A 8 27.24 -14.21 -30.61
N PHE A 9 27.69 -14.96 -29.61
CA PHE A 9 29.01 -15.59 -29.63
C PHE A 9 28.84 -17.10 -29.81
N PHE A 10 29.10 -17.56 -31.04
CA PHE A 10 29.05 -18.94 -31.46
C PHE A 10 30.49 -19.48 -31.47
N VAL A 11 30.92 -20.16 -30.41
CA VAL A 11 32.07 -21.09 -30.47
C VAL A 11 31.88 -22.19 -29.41
N GLY A 12 31.76 -23.43 -29.88
CA GLY A 12 32.42 -24.62 -29.34
C GLY A 12 32.19 -25.05 -27.88
N GLU A 13 31.52 -26.19 -27.74
CA GLU A 13 31.73 -27.29 -26.77
C GLU A 13 32.24 -27.01 -25.33
N CYS A 14 31.57 -27.64 -24.35
CA CYS A 14 31.77 -27.64 -22.89
C CYS A 14 31.04 -26.57 -22.06
N TRP A 15 29.83 -26.91 -21.55
CA TRP A 15 29.53 -26.93 -20.11
C TRP A 15 28.04 -27.21 -19.84
N PRO A 16 27.67 -28.27 -19.09
CA PRO A 16 26.30 -28.44 -18.57
C PRO A 16 25.99 -27.52 -17.37
N VAL A 17 26.87 -26.56 -17.06
CA VAL A 17 26.82 -25.75 -15.81
C VAL A 17 26.33 -24.31 -16.04
N ILE A 18 26.34 -23.80 -17.28
CA ILE A 18 25.97 -22.41 -17.57
C ILE A 18 24.45 -22.19 -17.66
N PHE A 19 23.65 -23.24 -17.87
CA PHE A 19 22.20 -23.13 -17.97
C PHE A 19 21.49 -22.85 -16.64
N LEU A 20 22.20 -22.89 -15.50
CA LEU A 20 21.60 -22.70 -14.18
C LEU A 20 21.49 -21.22 -13.75
N LEU A 21 22.25 -20.31 -14.37
CA LEU A 21 22.29 -18.91 -13.94
C LEU A 21 21.26 -18.01 -14.67
N PHE A 22 20.75 -18.41 -15.83
CA PHE A 22 19.76 -17.60 -16.58
C PHE A 22 18.34 -17.69 -15.99
N LYS A 23 18.07 -18.67 -15.12
CA LYS A 23 16.78 -18.83 -14.43
C LYS A 23 16.64 -17.93 -13.19
N ILE A 24 17.74 -17.40 -12.66
CA ILE A 24 17.75 -16.66 -11.38
C ILE A 24 17.27 -15.20 -11.57
N SER A 25 17.44 -14.60 -12.74
CA SER A 25 17.06 -13.20 -12.96
C SER A 25 15.56 -12.96 -13.14
N LEU A 26 14.77 -14.02 -13.43
CA LEU A 26 13.31 -13.92 -13.62
C LEU A 26 12.49 -14.17 -12.33
N LEU A 27 13.13 -14.54 -11.21
CA LEU A 27 12.46 -14.65 -9.91
C LEU A 27 12.71 -13.43 -8.99
N ASN A 28 13.53 -12.47 -9.39
CA ASN A 28 13.82 -11.27 -8.61
C ASN A 28 12.88 -10.08 -8.85
N ASN A 29 11.78 -10.28 -9.59
CA ASN A 29 10.78 -9.23 -9.79
C ASN A 29 9.37 -9.72 -9.45
N LYS A 30 9.29 -10.29 -8.25
CA LYS A 30 8.07 -10.57 -7.54
C LYS A 30 8.32 -10.25 -6.09
N ASN A 31 8.54 -8.96 -5.84
CA ASN A 31 7.93 -8.38 -4.66
C ASN A 31 6.41 -8.47 -4.88
N ASP A 32 5.90 -9.70 -4.76
CA ASP A 32 4.51 -10.01 -4.56
C ASP A 32 4.22 -9.49 -3.17
N LYS A 33 4.15 -8.16 -3.09
CA LYS A 33 3.39 -7.50 -2.06
C LYS A 33 1.94 -7.90 -2.32
N CYS A 34 1.61 -9.15 -1.98
CA CYS A 34 0.33 -9.49 -1.36
C CYS A 34 0.28 -8.69 -0.05
N MET A 35 0.27 -7.36 -0.17
CA MET A 35 -0.01 -6.51 0.95
C MET A 35 -1.49 -6.66 1.15
N SER A 36 -1.83 -7.32 2.24
CA SER A 36 -2.90 -6.81 3.07
C SER A 36 -2.66 -5.31 3.27
N LYS A 37 -3.31 -4.48 2.45
CA LYS A 37 -3.37 -3.04 2.71
C LYS A 37 -4.13 -2.90 4.02
N ALA A 38 -3.44 -2.41 5.05
CA ALA A 38 -4.06 -2.20 6.35
C ALA A 38 -5.21 -1.20 6.21
N LEU A 39 -6.34 -1.51 6.84
CA LEU A 39 -7.48 -0.61 6.85
C LEU A 39 -7.26 0.47 7.92
N ILE A 40 -7.73 1.68 7.63
CA ILE A 40 -7.54 2.82 8.51
C ILE A 40 -8.68 2.87 9.51
N THR A 41 -8.32 2.81 10.79
CA THR A 41 -9.25 2.80 11.91
C THR A 41 -9.17 4.09 12.72
N LEU A 42 -10.08 4.24 13.67
CA LEU A 42 -10.06 5.33 14.64
C LEU A 42 -8.69 5.45 15.33
N GLY A 43 -8.19 6.67 15.42
CA GLY A 43 -6.91 6.99 16.03
C GLY A 43 -5.68 6.79 15.15
N THR A 44 -5.87 6.44 13.87
CA THR A 44 -4.75 6.33 12.94
C THR A 44 -4.10 7.69 12.68
N LYS A 45 -2.77 7.69 12.60
CA LYS A 45 -1.98 8.90 12.33
C LYS A 45 -1.75 9.09 10.83
N THR A 46 -1.67 10.35 10.42
CA THR A 46 -1.28 10.74 9.06
C THR A 46 0.17 11.19 9.02
N SER A 47 0.77 11.22 7.83
CA SER A 47 2.14 11.71 7.61
C SER A 47 2.34 13.16 8.07
N HIS A 48 1.26 13.95 8.16
CA HIS A 48 1.29 15.32 8.66
C HIS A 48 1.14 15.41 10.19
N GLY A 49 1.09 14.28 10.89
CA GLY A 49 0.94 14.21 12.35
C GLY A 49 -0.50 14.36 12.84
N GLY A 50 -1.48 14.42 11.92
CA GLY A 50 -2.91 14.43 12.29
C GLY A 50 -3.38 13.05 12.74
N MET A 51 -4.51 13.00 13.45
CA MET A 51 -5.12 11.77 13.93
C MET A 51 -6.57 11.71 13.48
N VAL A 52 -7.01 10.51 13.08
CA VAL A 52 -8.40 10.27 12.70
C VAL A 52 -9.27 10.24 13.96
N THR A 53 -10.21 11.17 14.06
CA THR A 53 -11.18 11.27 15.16
C THR A 53 -12.60 10.85 14.77
N GLU A 54 -12.97 11.01 13.49
CA GLU A 54 -14.29 10.65 12.99
C GLU A 54 -14.28 9.27 12.31
N CYS A 55 -15.11 8.34 12.76
CA CYS A 55 -15.22 6.99 12.17
C CYS A 55 -16.69 6.52 12.14
N GLU A 56 -16.97 5.51 11.31
CA GLU A 56 -18.32 4.93 11.21
C GLU A 56 -18.45 3.72 12.15
N PRO A 57 -19.26 3.78 13.21
CA PRO A 57 -19.41 2.68 14.17
C PRO A 57 -20.17 1.47 13.61
N SER A 58 -20.88 1.64 12.48
CA SER A 58 -21.60 0.54 11.82
C SER A 58 -20.66 -0.52 11.23
N PHE A 59 -19.38 -0.20 11.02
CA PHE A 59 -18.40 -1.13 10.46
C PHE A 59 -17.15 -1.14 11.33
N LEU A 60 -17.00 -2.25 12.04
CA LEU A 60 -15.94 -2.46 13.01
C LEU A 60 -14.99 -3.52 12.47
N ILE A 61 -13.70 -3.24 12.52
CA ILE A 61 -12.65 -4.21 12.20
C ILE A 61 -11.81 -4.38 13.44
N ASN A 62 -11.71 -5.62 13.92
CA ASN A 62 -11.09 -5.96 15.20
C ASN A 62 -11.67 -5.13 16.36
N GLY A 63 -12.97 -4.82 16.31
CA GLY A 63 -13.67 -4.01 17.31
C GLY A 63 -13.44 -2.50 17.20
N ILE A 64 -12.71 -2.01 16.20
CA ILE A 64 -12.44 -0.58 16.00
C ILE A 64 -13.18 -0.08 14.75
N ALA A 65 -13.86 1.07 14.89
CA ALA A 65 -14.54 1.72 13.78
C ALA A 65 -13.56 2.14 12.68
N VAL A 66 -13.97 1.94 11.42
CA VAL A 66 -13.18 2.33 10.25
C VAL A 66 -13.41 3.78 9.86
N HIS A 67 -12.41 4.35 9.22
CA HIS A 67 -12.52 5.63 8.55
C HIS A 67 -13.03 5.44 7.11
N LEU A 68 -14.07 6.19 6.74
CA LEU A 68 -14.67 6.14 5.41
C LEU A 68 -14.28 7.38 4.60
N ASN A 69 -14.38 7.26 3.27
CA ASN A 69 -14.19 8.36 2.34
C ASN A 69 -15.10 9.55 2.68
N GLY A 70 -14.56 10.76 2.62
CA GLY A 70 -15.28 12.01 2.89
C GLY A 70 -15.45 12.38 4.37
N MET A 71 -15.04 11.51 5.30
CA MET A 71 -14.98 11.85 6.73
C MET A 71 -13.86 12.84 6.99
N LYS A 72 -14.05 13.73 7.98
CA LYS A 72 -13.10 14.82 8.26
C LYS A 72 -12.18 14.46 9.42
N HIS A 73 -10.97 15.00 9.37
CA HIS A 73 -10.02 14.93 10.48
C HIS A 73 -9.19 16.20 10.53
N TYR A 74 -8.64 16.50 11.69
CA TYR A 74 -7.82 17.68 11.87
C TYR A 74 -6.37 17.42 11.46
N CYS A 75 -5.83 18.29 10.60
CA CYS A 75 -4.43 18.25 10.21
C CYS A 75 -3.65 19.36 10.94
N PRO A 76 -2.74 19.04 11.88
CA PRO A 76 -2.00 20.05 12.65
C PRO A 76 -0.98 20.81 11.77
N LYS A 77 -0.46 20.18 10.70
CA LYS A 77 0.45 20.83 9.76
C LYS A 77 -0.22 21.89 8.89
N CYS A 78 -1.46 21.64 8.48
CA CYS A 78 -2.24 22.55 7.63
C CYS A 78 -3.20 23.45 8.44
N GLN A 79 -3.32 23.21 9.75
CA GLN A 79 -4.22 23.89 10.69
C GLN A 79 -5.66 23.97 10.18
N THR A 80 -6.13 22.92 9.52
CA THR A 80 -7.46 22.88 8.89
C THR A 80 -8.07 21.49 8.95
N MET A 81 -9.39 21.43 8.80
CA MET A 81 -10.15 20.20 8.69
C MET A 81 -10.05 19.66 7.27
N VAL A 82 -9.57 18.44 7.15
CA VAL A 82 -9.28 17.79 5.87
C VAL A 82 -10.12 16.54 5.74
N ALA A 83 -10.55 16.21 4.53
CA ALA A 83 -11.34 15.01 4.26
C ALA A 83 -10.44 13.86 3.82
N ALA A 84 -10.77 12.63 4.19
CA ALA A 84 -10.11 11.45 3.62
C ALA A 84 -10.59 11.19 2.19
N ILE A 85 -9.67 10.81 1.32
CA ILE A 85 -9.93 10.46 -0.07
C ILE A 85 -9.50 9.01 -0.26
N ALA A 86 -10.47 8.12 -0.39
CA ALA A 86 -10.20 6.71 -0.68
C ALA A 86 -9.71 6.57 -2.13
N SER A 87 -8.59 5.85 -2.34
CA SER A 87 -8.12 5.53 -3.69
C SER A 87 -8.75 4.27 -4.27
N ASP A 88 -9.08 3.31 -3.41
CA ASP A 88 -9.72 2.06 -3.81
C ASP A 88 -11.23 2.11 -3.49
N LEU A 89 -12.06 2.00 -4.54
CA LEU A 89 -13.53 1.96 -4.44
C LEU A 89 -14.08 0.52 -4.39
N SER A 90 -13.21 -0.48 -4.30
CA SER A 90 -13.59 -1.90 -4.30
C SER A 90 -14.35 -2.31 -3.03
N VAL A 91 -13.96 -1.74 -1.88
CA VAL A 91 -14.61 -1.98 -0.59
C VAL A 91 -15.41 -0.76 -0.21
N THR A 92 -16.73 -0.90 -0.18
CA THR A 92 -17.65 0.16 0.21
C THR A 92 -18.51 -0.26 1.40
N VAL A 93 -18.75 0.68 2.30
CA VAL A 93 -19.58 0.54 3.49
C VAL A 93 -20.59 1.67 3.46
N LYS A 94 -21.89 1.33 3.48
CA LYS A 94 -22.99 2.32 3.41
C LYS A 94 -22.87 3.29 2.22
N GLY A 95 -22.36 2.81 1.08
CA GLY A 95 -22.16 3.59 -0.13
C GLY A 95 -20.94 4.51 -0.13
N ARG A 96 -20.09 4.46 0.91
CA ARG A 96 -18.80 5.17 0.95
C ARG A 96 -17.66 4.18 0.88
N ALA A 97 -16.61 4.50 0.13
CA ALA A 97 -15.42 3.67 0.08
C ALA A 97 -14.65 3.68 1.41
N VAL A 98 -14.03 2.55 1.73
CA VAL A 98 -13.19 2.38 2.92
C VAL A 98 -11.80 2.95 2.65
N VAL A 99 -11.26 3.70 3.61
CA VAL A 99 -9.91 4.27 3.51
C VAL A 99 -8.88 3.24 3.96
N ILE A 100 -7.82 3.11 3.17
CA ILE A 100 -6.74 2.14 3.38
C ILE A 100 -5.40 2.84 3.57
N ALA A 101 -4.42 2.11 4.07
CA ALA A 101 -3.05 2.59 4.21
C ALA A 101 -2.45 2.96 2.85
N GLY A 102 -1.92 4.18 2.77
CA GLY A 102 -1.43 4.77 1.53
C GLY A 102 -2.41 5.72 0.85
N ASP A 103 -3.67 5.76 1.27
CA ASP A 103 -4.63 6.77 0.80
C ASP A 103 -4.22 8.18 1.19
N LYS A 104 -4.76 9.15 0.45
CA LYS A 104 -4.47 10.57 0.64
C LYS A 104 -5.63 11.28 1.32
N ALA A 105 -5.31 12.28 2.11
CA ALA A 105 -6.27 13.29 2.56
C ALA A 105 -6.34 14.43 1.53
N SER A 106 -7.38 15.27 1.63
CA SER A 106 -7.55 16.46 0.78
C SER A 106 -6.37 17.44 0.86
N CYS A 107 -5.61 17.45 1.96
CA CYS A 107 -4.38 18.23 2.10
C CYS A 107 -3.11 17.55 1.54
N GLY A 108 -3.23 16.37 0.94
CA GLY A 108 -2.11 15.59 0.43
C GLY A 108 -1.37 14.74 1.48
N ALA A 109 -1.81 14.76 2.75
CA ALA A 109 -1.29 13.86 3.78
C ALA A 109 -1.59 12.39 3.43
N THR A 110 -0.72 11.47 3.82
CA THR A 110 -0.92 10.03 3.59
C THR A 110 -1.31 9.35 4.88
N PHE A 111 -2.28 8.44 4.83
CA PHE A 111 -2.65 7.62 5.99
C PHE A 111 -1.62 6.51 6.23
N LEU A 112 -1.10 6.45 7.45
CA LEU A 112 -0.11 5.45 7.85
C LEU A 112 -0.83 4.20 8.38
N PRO A 113 -0.37 2.98 8.02
CA PRO A 113 -0.96 1.76 8.56
C PRO A 113 -0.72 1.69 10.07
N MET A 114 -1.78 1.50 10.87
CA MET A 114 -1.64 1.17 12.29
C MET A 114 -1.35 -0.33 12.50
N GLN A 115 -1.70 -1.17 11.52
CA GLN A 115 -1.55 -2.62 11.62
C GLN A 115 -0.16 -3.05 11.18
N HIS A 116 0.66 -3.44 12.16
CA HIS A 116 1.95 -4.08 11.94
C HIS A 116 1.73 -5.59 11.78
N LEU A 117 1.48 -6.06 10.55
CA LEU A 117 1.62 -7.48 10.25
C LEU A 117 3.10 -7.75 9.97
N THR A 118 3.86 -8.09 11.01
CA THR A 118 5.18 -8.71 10.85
C THR A 118 4.95 -10.15 10.39
N VAL A 119 5.03 -10.38 9.09
CA VAL A 119 5.28 -11.74 8.61
C VAL A 119 6.75 -12.01 8.84
N SER A 120 7.07 -12.59 10.01
CA SER A 120 8.37 -13.23 10.23
C SER A 120 8.39 -14.47 9.35
N GLN A 121 9.06 -14.36 8.20
CA GLN A 121 9.39 -15.53 7.39
C GLN A 121 10.47 -16.30 8.16
N LYS A 122 10.11 -17.49 8.65
CA LYS A 122 11.05 -18.48 9.22
C LYS A 122 11.76 -19.22 8.10
#